data_AF-A0A946FJN2-F1
#
_entry.id   AF-A0A946FJN2-F1
#
_cell.length_a   1.000
_cell.length_b   1.000
_cell.length_c   1.000
_cell.angle_alpha   90.00
_cell.angle_beta   90.00
_cell.angle_gamma   90.00
#
_symmetry.space_group_name_H-M   'P 1'
#
loop_
_entity.id
_entity.type
_entity.pdbx_description
1 polymer ?
#
loop_
_entity_poly.entity_id
_entity_poly.type
_entity_poly.pdbx_seq_one_letter_code
_entity_poly.pdbx_strand_id
1 'polypeptide(L)'
;MKIQLDWLREYVDVELSAEKLGHLLTMAGLEIETEETVELSDGTKTEVLELNVTPNRGYCLSYLGVAREVAALVGKSFRVPDYEAELEENWGESPIGDKLKVDNSEPELCVRYSGMVIENIKPGPSPKWLADRLTAIGLRPINNVVDIANFVLMEYGQPLHVFDKDLLEGPSIIVRRGKEGESFTAIDGSDLKLDQDALVIADDNKAIALAGIMGSANSQVTASTRHIILESASFNSVVVRKGSKKYGLRSDSSIRFERGVDMHGVISAQARAALLIKKLAGGTICKGRVDLYPSPQPIRNVSLR
;
A
#
# COMPACT_ATOMS: atom_id res chain seq x y z
N MET A 1 13.69 -0.94 -7.42
CA MET A 1 12.81 -1.72 -6.51
C MET A 1 13.67 -2.76 -5.82
N LYS A 2 13.81 -2.71 -4.49
CA LYS A 2 14.67 -3.65 -3.77
C LYS A 2 13.90 -4.91 -3.33
N ILE A 3 14.48 -6.08 -3.58
CA ILE A 3 13.90 -7.40 -3.30
C ILE A 3 14.88 -8.20 -2.46
N GLN A 4 14.52 -8.41 -1.19
CA GLN A 4 15.22 -9.29 -0.26
C GLN A 4 14.89 -10.75 -0.60
N LEU A 5 15.91 -11.58 -0.80
CA LEU A 5 15.73 -12.95 -1.29
C LEU A 5 14.93 -13.83 -0.34
N ASP A 6 15.14 -13.74 0.98
CA ASP A 6 14.43 -14.62 1.92
C ASP A 6 12.93 -14.33 1.97
N TRP A 7 12.54 -13.07 1.82
CA TRP A 7 11.14 -12.69 1.73
C TRP A 7 10.53 -13.12 0.39
N LEU A 8 11.27 -13.01 -0.72
CA LEU A 8 10.84 -13.51 -2.03
C LEU A 8 10.55 -15.03 -1.98
N ARG A 9 11.40 -15.79 -1.30
CA ARG A 9 11.30 -17.26 -1.14
C ARG A 9 10.06 -17.72 -0.38
N GLU A 10 9.37 -16.85 0.35
CA GLU A 10 8.09 -17.18 0.98
C GLU A 10 6.97 -17.42 -0.04
N TYR A 11 7.11 -16.87 -1.25
CA TYR A 11 6.08 -16.89 -2.29
C TYR A 11 6.40 -17.80 -3.47
N VAL A 12 7.68 -18.13 -3.65
CA VAL A 12 8.18 -18.97 -4.74
C VAL A 12 9.31 -19.87 -4.25
N ASP A 13 9.20 -21.17 -4.55
CA ASP A 13 10.20 -22.18 -4.24
C ASP A 13 11.43 -22.03 -5.16
N VAL A 14 12.35 -21.14 -4.79
CA VAL A 14 13.57 -20.83 -5.56
C VAL A 14 14.83 -20.95 -4.70
N GLU A 15 15.69 -21.90 -5.08
CA GLU A 15 16.96 -22.19 -4.41
C GLU A 15 18.18 -21.56 -5.12
N LEU A 16 17.94 -20.68 -6.11
CA LEU A 16 19.01 -20.01 -6.84
C LEU A 16 19.74 -18.99 -5.96
N SER A 17 21.05 -18.82 -6.21
CA SER A 17 21.83 -17.72 -5.65
C SER A 17 21.37 -16.38 -6.22
N ALA A 18 21.66 -15.27 -5.53
CA ALA A 18 21.36 -13.92 -6.00
C ALA A 18 21.86 -13.68 -7.43
N GLU A 19 23.13 -13.99 -7.71
CA GLU A 19 23.74 -13.84 -9.03
C GLU A 19 22.96 -14.59 -10.14
N LYS A 20 22.60 -15.85 -9.90
CA LYS A 20 21.88 -16.66 -10.90
C LYS A 20 20.46 -16.15 -11.10
N LEU A 21 19.79 -15.77 -10.02
CA LEU A 21 18.44 -15.23 -10.08
C LEU A 21 18.42 -13.87 -10.78
N GLY A 22 19.39 -13.00 -10.47
CA GLY A 22 19.56 -11.70 -11.09
C GLY A 22 19.85 -11.79 -12.59
N HIS A 23 20.70 -12.73 -13.00
CA HIS A 23 20.91 -13.02 -14.41
C HIS A 23 19.62 -13.49 -15.11
N LEU A 24 18.86 -14.41 -14.51
CA LEU A 24 17.58 -14.87 -15.08
C LEU A 24 16.55 -13.75 -15.23
N LEU A 25 16.40 -12.92 -14.20
CA LEU A 25 15.49 -11.75 -14.23
C LEU A 25 15.91 -10.77 -15.32
N THR A 26 17.21 -10.48 -15.44
CA THR A 26 17.74 -9.58 -16.47
C THR A 26 17.46 -10.12 -17.88
N MET A 27 17.69 -11.42 -18.12
CA MET A 27 17.38 -12.06 -19.40
C MET A 27 15.88 -12.07 -19.72
N ALA A 28 15.02 -12.00 -18.70
CA ALA A 28 13.57 -11.86 -18.84
C ALA A 28 13.10 -10.42 -19.04
N GLY A 29 14.02 -9.44 -19.04
CA GLY A 29 13.72 -8.00 -19.19
C GLY A 29 13.39 -7.28 -17.88
N LEU A 30 13.76 -7.85 -16.73
CA LEU A 30 13.79 -7.22 -15.42
C LEU A 30 15.25 -7.03 -15.00
N GLU A 31 15.85 -5.96 -15.49
CA GLU A 31 17.26 -5.64 -15.24
C GLU A 31 17.55 -5.44 -13.76
N ILE A 32 18.65 -6.04 -13.29
CA ILE A 32 19.20 -5.81 -11.96
C ILE A 32 20.21 -4.67 -12.04
N GLU A 33 19.94 -3.60 -11.28
CA GLU A 33 20.85 -2.45 -11.13
C GLU A 33 22.00 -2.78 -10.18
N THR A 34 21.68 -3.37 -9.02
CA THR A 34 22.65 -3.71 -7.99
C THR A 34 22.31 -5.02 -7.29
N GLU A 35 23.35 -5.72 -6.84
CA GLU A 35 23.26 -6.86 -5.93
C GLU A 35 24.02 -6.49 -4.67
N GLU A 36 23.35 -6.50 -3.52
CA GLU A 36 23.95 -6.09 -2.25
C GLU A 36 23.71 -7.13 -1.16
N THR A 37 24.70 -7.25 -0.26
CA THR A 37 24.54 -7.98 0.99
C THR A 37 24.29 -6.98 2.10
N VAL A 38 23.11 -7.05 2.71
CA VAL A 38 22.71 -6.16 3.82
C VAL A 38 22.87 -6.91 5.14
N GLU A 39 23.51 -6.27 6.11
CA GLU A 39 23.58 -6.77 7.48
C GLU A 39 22.36 -6.28 8.28
N LEU A 40 21.63 -7.21 8.89
CA LEU A 40 20.45 -6.95 9.69
C LEU A 40 20.82 -6.60 11.13
N SER A 41 19.83 -6.21 11.92
CA SER A 41 20.03 -5.75 13.31
C SER A 41 20.67 -6.77 14.27
N ASP A 42 20.70 -8.05 13.92
CA ASP A 42 21.34 -9.12 14.69
C ASP A 42 22.69 -9.60 14.12
N GLY A 43 23.21 -8.92 13.10
CA GLY A 43 24.44 -9.30 12.40
C GLY A 43 24.24 -10.37 11.32
N THR A 44 23.02 -10.88 11.13
CA THR A 44 22.71 -11.80 10.02
C THR A 44 22.78 -11.05 8.70
N LYS A 45 23.28 -11.70 7.65
CA LYS A 45 23.38 -11.12 6.31
C LYS A 45 22.27 -11.64 5.41
N THR A 46 21.67 -10.75 4.64
CA THR A 46 20.68 -11.10 3.60
C THR A 46 21.12 -10.53 2.26
N GLU A 47 20.77 -11.24 1.20
CA GLU A 47 20.97 -10.77 -0.17
C GLU A 47 19.75 -9.94 -0.62
N VAL A 48 20.02 -8.83 -1.30
CA VAL A 48 19.01 -7.92 -1.86
C VAL A 48 19.36 -7.61 -3.30
N LEU A 49 18.38 -7.74 -4.19
CA LEU A 49 18.48 -7.33 -5.59
C LEU A 49 17.74 -6.02 -5.79
N GLU A 50 18.38 -5.05 -6.45
CA GLU A 50 17.73 -3.82 -6.88
C GLU A 50 17.33 -3.92 -8.35
N LEU A 51 16.02 -3.92 -8.62
CA LEU A 51 15.47 -4.05 -9.97
C LEU A 51 15.17 -2.67 -10.58
N ASN A 52 15.57 -2.48 -11.84
CA ASN A 52 15.08 -1.41 -12.70
C ASN A 52 13.75 -1.81 -13.35
N VAL A 53 12.64 -1.43 -12.72
CA VAL A 53 11.31 -1.81 -13.21
C VAL A 53 10.85 -0.84 -14.31
N THR A 54 10.63 -1.38 -15.51
CA THR A 54 10.10 -0.62 -16.65
C THR A 54 8.62 -0.24 -16.46
N PRO A 55 8.13 0.86 -17.09
CA PRO A 55 6.76 1.35 -16.87
C PRO A 55 5.64 0.35 -17.18
N ASN A 56 5.83 -0.53 -18.17
CA ASN A 56 4.85 -1.56 -18.54
C ASN A 56 4.79 -2.74 -17.57
N ARG A 57 5.72 -2.83 -16.61
CA ARG A 57 5.78 -3.88 -15.58
C ARG A 57 5.53 -3.31 -14.19
N GLY A 58 4.57 -2.38 -14.06
CA GLY A 58 4.19 -1.78 -12.77
C GLY A 58 3.92 -2.79 -11.65
N TYR A 59 3.36 -3.95 -11.98
CA TYR A 59 3.14 -5.06 -11.05
C TYR A 59 4.43 -5.60 -10.40
N CYS A 60 5.60 -5.46 -11.04
CA CYS A 60 6.90 -5.82 -10.47
C CYS A 60 7.44 -4.80 -9.45
N LEU A 61 6.71 -3.71 -9.16
CA LEU A 61 6.96 -2.86 -7.98
C LEU A 61 6.43 -3.50 -6.69
N SER A 62 6.39 -4.84 -6.65
CA SER A 62 5.90 -5.65 -5.53
C SER A 62 6.62 -6.98 -5.45
N TYR A 63 6.71 -7.55 -4.25
CA TYR A 63 7.25 -8.90 -4.05
C TYR A 63 6.39 -9.95 -4.76
N LEU A 64 5.06 -9.83 -4.71
CA LEU A 64 4.17 -10.79 -5.37
C LEU A 64 4.32 -10.77 -6.90
N GLY A 65 4.52 -9.59 -7.50
CA GLY A 65 4.78 -9.47 -8.93
C GLY A 65 6.10 -10.09 -9.34
N VAL A 66 7.17 -9.83 -8.58
CA VAL A 66 8.49 -10.42 -8.84
C VAL A 66 8.48 -11.93 -8.61
N ALA A 67 7.85 -12.41 -7.53
CA ALA A 67 7.72 -13.84 -7.25
C ALA A 67 6.96 -14.59 -8.36
N ARG A 68 5.93 -13.96 -8.94
CA ARG A 68 5.18 -14.50 -10.07
C ARG A 68 6.06 -14.64 -11.32
N GLU A 69 6.88 -13.63 -11.63
CA GLU A 69 7.84 -13.69 -12.75
C GLU A 69 8.87 -14.78 -12.53
N VAL A 70 9.46 -14.84 -11.34
CA VAL A 70 10.44 -15.88 -10.98
C VAL A 70 9.82 -17.27 -11.12
N ALA A 71 8.63 -17.49 -10.57
CA ALA A 71 7.92 -18.77 -10.65
C ALA A 71 7.70 -19.23 -12.10
N ALA A 72 7.34 -18.29 -12.99
CA ALA A 72 7.19 -18.58 -14.42
C ALA A 72 8.53 -18.95 -15.08
N LEU A 73 9.62 -18.25 -14.73
CA LEU A 73 10.97 -18.49 -15.29
C LEU A 73 11.56 -19.83 -14.86
N VAL A 74 11.32 -20.25 -13.60
CA VAL A 74 11.88 -21.50 -13.06
C VAL A 74 10.91 -22.68 -13.13
N GLY A 75 9.68 -22.47 -13.62
CA GLY A 75 8.66 -23.51 -13.71
C GLY A 75 8.18 -24.03 -12.34
N LYS A 76 8.13 -23.15 -11.34
CA LYS A 76 7.73 -23.49 -9.95
C LYS A 76 6.37 -22.91 -9.61
N SER A 77 5.77 -23.39 -8.52
CA SER A 77 4.50 -22.85 -8.06
C SER A 77 4.68 -21.51 -7.35
N PHE A 78 3.87 -20.54 -7.73
CA PHE A 78 3.65 -19.30 -6.98
C PHE A 78 2.41 -19.47 -6.08
N ARG A 79 2.50 -19.08 -4.81
CA ARG A 79 1.38 -19.17 -3.86
C ARG A 79 1.28 -17.91 -3.03
N VAL A 80 0.07 -17.40 -2.85
CA VAL A 80 -0.23 -16.28 -1.94
C VAL A 80 -1.27 -16.78 -0.95
N PRO A 81 -1.09 -16.57 0.36
CA PRO A 81 -2.11 -16.91 1.34
C PRO A 81 -3.41 -16.12 1.11
N ASP A 82 -4.55 -16.76 1.31
CA ASP A 82 -5.86 -16.14 1.17
C ASP A 82 -6.23 -15.35 2.43
N TYR A 83 -5.74 -14.12 2.51
CA TYR A 83 -6.00 -13.23 3.64
C TYR A 83 -7.44 -12.69 3.66
N GLU A 84 -8.18 -12.76 2.56
CA GLU A 84 -9.60 -12.39 2.56
C GLU A 84 -10.40 -13.47 3.31
N ALA A 85 -10.16 -14.74 3.02
CA ALA A 85 -10.74 -15.85 3.77
C ALA A 85 -10.36 -15.80 5.26
N GLU A 86 -9.09 -15.54 5.59
CA GLU A 86 -8.66 -15.39 6.99
C GLU A 86 -9.35 -14.21 7.68
N LEU A 87 -9.58 -13.10 6.96
CA LEU A 87 -10.27 -11.94 7.50
C LEU A 87 -11.74 -12.22 7.84
N GLU A 88 -12.43 -13.07 7.06
CA GLU A 88 -13.80 -13.48 7.36
C GLU A 88 -13.96 -14.14 8.74
N GLU A 89 -12.91 -14.80 9.22
CA GLU A 89 -12.85 -15.42 10.55
C GLU A 89 -12.39 -14.45 11.65
N ASN A 90 -12.00 -13.22 11.30
CA ASN A 90 -11.31 -12.29 12.19
C ASN A 90 -12.05 -10.97 12.42
N TRP A 91 -13.22 -10.79 11.83
CA TRP A 91 -14.13 -9.68 12.13
C TRP A 91 -14.49 -9.64 13.62
N GLY A 92 -14.51 -8.43 14.19
CA GLY A 92 -15.11 -8.18 15.50
C GLY A 92 -16.64 -8.19 15.42
N GLU A 93 -17.29 -7.97 16.57
CA GLU A 93 -18.76 -7.98 16.64
C GLU A 93 -19.38 -6.64 16.21
N SER A 94 -18.70 -5.53 16.54
CA SER A 94 -19.21 -4.17 16.30
C SER A 94 -19.22 -3.85 14.80
N PRO A 95 -20.37 -3.53 14.19
CA PRO A 95 -20.46 -3.24 12.76
C PRO A 95 -19.76 -1.93 12.39
N ILE A 96 -19.29 -1.83 11.15
CA ILE A 96 -18.73 -0.59 10.61
C ILE A 96 -19.77 0.54 10.58
N GLY A 97 -21.04 0.23 10.31
CA GLY A 97 -22.22 1.09 10.51
C GLY A 97 -21.98 2.58 10.23
N ASP A 98 -22.34 3.44 11.19
CA ASP A 98 -22.10 4.88 11.15
C ASP A 98 -20.66 5.29 11.51
N LYS A 99 -19.75 4.35 11.78
CA LYS A 99 -18.35 4.66 12.15
C LYS A 99 -17.52 5.17 10.98
N LEU A 100 -17.91 4.81 9.75
CA LEU A 100 -17.28 5.26 8.52
C LEU A 100 -18.33 5.41 7.42
N LYS A 101 -18.43 6.60 6.84
CA LYS A 101 -19.18 6.87 5.62
C LYS A 101 -18.18 7.25 4.55
N VAL A 102 -18.27 6.66 3.37
CA VAL A 102 -17.41 7.05 2.25
C VAL A 102 -18.30 7.61 1.15
N ASP A 103 -17.98 8.81 0.68
CA ASP A 103 -18.54 9.38 -0.53
C ASP A 103 -17.44 9.51 -1.59
N ASN A 104 -17.76 9.15 -2.82
CA ASN A 104 -16.86 9.29 -3.96
C ASN A 104 -17.52 10.17 -5.02
N SER A 105 -17.25 11.47 -4.91
CA SER A 105 -17.73 12.48 -5.85
C SER A 105 -16.96 12.46 -7.19
N GLU A 106 -15.89 11.67 -7.32
CA GLU A 106 -15.04 11.59 -8.51
C GLU A 106 -14.81 10.13 -8.97
N PRO A 107 -15.86 9.37 -9.33
CA PRO A 107 -15.77 7.93 -9.62
C PRO A 107 -14.90 7.58 -10.84
N GLU A 108 -14.63 8.54 -11.73
CA GLU A 108 -13.69 8.36 -12.85
C GLU A 108 -12.22 8.50 -12.42
N LEU A 109 -11.96 9.26 -11.34
CA LEU A 109 -10.61 9.51 -10.83
C LEU A 109 -10.26 8.56 -9.67
N CYS A 110 -11.24 8.12 -8.91
CA CYS A 110 -11.12 7.06 -7.92
C CYS A 110 -12.03 5.91 -8.32
N VAL A 111 -11.46 4.94 -9.03
CA VAL A 111 -12.21 3.84 -9.65
C VAL A 111 -12.71 2.84 -8.60
N ARG A 112 -11.94 2.66 -7.52
CA ARG A 112 -12.32 1.85 -6.37
C ARG A 112 -11.77 2.47 -5.09
N TYR A 113 -12.59 2.53 -4.05
CA TYR A 113 -12.18 2.97 -2.72
C TYR A 113 -12.71 2.01 -1.66
N SER A 114 -11.83 1.49 -0.83
CA SER A 114 -12.17 0.63 0.30
C SER A 114 -11.69 1.22 1.61
N GLY A 115 -12.52 1.14 2.65
CA GLY A 115 -12.23 1.61 4.00
C GLY A 115 -12.66 0.60 5.07
N MET A 116 -11.76 0.33 6.01
CA MET A 116 -12.01 -0.50 7.19
C MET A 116 -11.74 0.30 8.46
N VAL A 117 -12.49 0.03 9.53
CA VAL A 117 -12.26 0.64 10.85
C VAL A 117 -11.65 -0.39 11.79
N ILE A 118 -10.54 -0.04 12.43
CA ILE A 118 -9.90 -0.86 13.46
C ILE A 118 -9.81 -0.03 14.75
N GLU A 119 -10.33 -0.57 15.84
CA GLU A 119 -10.45 0.13 17.11
C GLU A 119 -9.53 -0.46 18.18
N ASN A 120 -9.15 0.37 19.15
CA ASN A 120 -8.34 -0.03 20.31
C ASN A 120 -6.96 -0.58 19.93
N ILE A 121 -6.35 -0.02 18.88
CA ILE A 121 -4.97 -0.35 18.53
C ILE A 121 -4.00 0.28 19.54
N LYS A 122 -2.80 -0.28 19.59
CA LYS A 122 -1.67 0.23 20.37
C LYS A 122 -0.45 0.36 19.46
N PRO A 123 -0.27 1.53 18.83
CA PRO A 123 0.94 1.82 18.07
C PRO A 123 2.18 1.66 18.95
N GLY A 124 3.22 1.04 18.39
CA GLY A 124 4.48 0.79 19.09
C GLY A 124 5.56 0.32 18.12
N PRO A 125 6.76 -0.04 18.61
CA PRO A 125 7.82 -0.55 17.74
C PRO A 125 7.38 -1.80 16.97
N SER A 126 7.77 -1.89 15.70
CA SER A 126 7.59 -3.09 14.90
C SER A 126 8.38 -4.27 15.47
N PRO A 127 7.86 -5.51 15.37
CA PRO A 127 8.67 -6.68 15.69
C PRO A 127 9.88 -6.76 14.77
N LYS A 128 10.96 -7.39 15.25
CA LYS A 128 12.25 -7.46 14.56
C LYS A 128 12.14 -7.89 13.09
N TRP A 129 11.39 -8.95 12.80
CA TRP A 129 11.23 -9.45 11.42
C TRP A 129 10.66 -8.41 10.45
N LEU A 130 9.74 -7.55 10.91
CA LEU A 130 9.11 -6.52 10.08
C LEU A 130 10.08 -5.36 9.89
N ALA A 131 10.71 -4.90 10.98
CA ALA A 131 11.70 -3.84 10.95
C ALA A 131 12.92 -4.20 10.07
N ASP A 132 13.40 -5.44 10.16
CA ASP A 132 14.52 -5.93 9.37
C ASP A 132 14.19 -6.00 7.88
N ARG A 133 13.00 -6.48 7.51
CA ARG A 133 12.56 -6.50 6.09
C ARG A 133 12.51 -5.12 5.48
N LEU A 134 11.92 -4.15 6.19
CA LEU A 134 11.86 -2.77 5.74
C LEU A 134 13.27 -2.17 5.63
N THR A 135 14.12 -2.39 6.64
CA THR A 135 15.50 -1.89 6.65
C THR A 135 16.31 -2.46 5.49
N ALA A 136 16.17 -3.77 5.20
CA ALA A 136 16.87 -4.43 4.12
C ALA A 136 16.57 -3.83 2.75
N ILE A 137 15.37 -3.28 2.54
CA ILE A 137 14.97 -2.61 1.30
C ILE A 137 15.11 -1.08 1.36
N GLY A 138 15.82 -0.56 2.37
CA GLY A 138 16.12 0.87 2.52
C GLY A 138 15.02 1.72 3.14
N LEU A 139 13.95 1.10 3.67
CA LEU A 139 12.89 1.80 4.39
C LEU A 139 13.21 1.88 5.89
N ARG A 140 13.08 3.08 6.46
CA ARG A 140 13.25 3.29 7.90
C ARG A 140 11.99 2.84 8.64
N PRO A 141 12.06 1.90 9.60
CA PRO A 141 10.94 1.56 10.47
C PRO A 141 10.51 2.75 11.35
N ILE A 142 9.21 2.91 11.55
CA ILE A 142 8.58 4.01 12.30
C ILE A 142 7.79 3.46 13.48
N ASN A 143 6.73 2.71 13.21
CA ASN A 143 5.91 2.00 14.19
C ASN A 143 5.14 0.89 13.48
N ASN A 144 4.68 -0.11 14.25
CA ASN A 144 3.97 -1.28 13.74
C ASN A 144 2.82 -0.96 12.78
N VAL A 145 2.05 0.13 12.97
CA VAL A 145 0.93 0.46 12.08
C VAL A 145 1.40 1.03 10.75
N VAL A 146 2.30 2.02 10.77
CA VAL A 146 2.86 2.65 9.56
C VAL A 146 3.73 1.66 8.78
N ASP A 147 4.51 0.86 9.50
CA ASP A 147 5.39 -0.16 8.94
C ASP A 147 4.61 -1.27 8.26
N ILE A 148 3.44 -1.66 8.77
CA ILE A 148 2.56 -2.62 8.09
C ILE A 148 2.04 -2.04 6.77
N ALA A 149 1.63 -0.77 6.73
CA ALA A 149 1.18 -0.16 5.47
C ALA A 149 2.30 -0.14 4.43
N ASN A 150 3.52 0.22 4.83
CA ASN A 150 4.71 0.16 3.96
C ASN A 150 5.08 -1.26 3.55
N PHE A 151 5.01 -2.22 4.49
CA PHE A 151 5.30 -3.61 4.22
C PHE A 151 4.34 -4.19 3.18
N VAL A 152 3.03 -3.97 3.36
CA VAL A 152 2.01 -4.46 2.43
C VAL A 152 2.07 -3.74 1.08
N LEU A 153 2.41 -2.44 1.07
CA LEU A 153 2.74 -1.69 -0.15
C LEU A 153 3.85 -2.38 -0.93
N MET A 154 4.93 -2.81 -0.27
CA MET A 154 6.03 -3.52 -0.93
C MET A 154 5.65 -4.96 -1.29
N GLU A 155 4.84 -5.64 -0.46
CA GLU A 155 4.38 -7.01 -0.66
C GLU A 155 3.48 -7.11 -1.90
N TYR A 156 2.38 -6.35 -1.91
CA TYR A 156 1.32 -6.39 -2.91
C TYR A 156 1.48 -5.38 -4.04
N GLY A 157 2.27 -4.33 -3.85
CA GLY A 157 2.29 -3.18 -4.77
C GLY A 157 1.07 -2.28 -4.63
N GLN A 158 0.19 -2.55 -3.67
CA GLN A 158 -1.02 -1.77 -3.39
C GLN A 158 -0.73 -0.75 -2.29
N PRO A 159 -0.76 0.56 -2.59
CA PRO A 159 -0.63 1.56 -1.56
C PRO A 159 -1.83 1.56 -0.61
N LEU A 160 -1.50 1.64 0.68
CA LEU A 160 -2.44 1.74 1.77
C LEU A 160 -2.19 3.04 2.53
N HIS A 161 -3.24 3.62 3.08
CA HIS A 161 -3.12 4.75 4.00
C HIS A 161 -3.82 4.43 5.31
N VAL A 162 -3.28 4.97 6.41
CA VAL A 162 -3.88 4.81 7.73
C VAL A 162 -4.13 6.18 8.31
N PHE A 163 -5.41 6.51 8.48
CA PHE A 163 -5.82 7.74 9.14
C PHE A 163 -6.05 7.48 10.63
N ASP A 164 -5.57 8.39 11.48
CA ASP A 164 -6.03 8.45 12.86
C ASP A 164 -7.48 8.93 12.86
N LYS A 165 -8.40 8.01 13.16
CA LYS A 165 -9.84 8.27 13.13
C LYS A 165 -10.23 9.34 14.16
N ASP A 166 -9.49 9.45 15.25
CA ASP A 166 -9.80 10.36 16.34
C ASP A 166 -9.45 11.83 16.00
N LEU A 167 -8.70 12.06 14.91
CA LEU A 167 -8.35 13.39 14.41
C LEU A 167 -9.27 13.90 13.28
N LEU A 168 -10.14 13.04 12.76
CA LEU A 168 -11.07 13.39 11.69
C LEU A 168 -12.27 14.18 12.24
N GLU A 169 -12.73 15.13 11.45
CA GLU A 169 -13.96 15.87 11.72
C GLU A 169 -15.14 15.13 11.09
N GLY A 170 -15.84 14.36 11.93
CA GLY A 170 -16.98 13.54 11.51
C GLY A 170 -16.60 12.12 11.05
N PRO A 171 -17.59 11.29 10.69
CA PRO A 171 -17.36 9.91 10.26
C PRO A 171 -17.08 9.77 8.76
N SER A 172 -17.11 10.87 8.00
CA SER A 172 -17.06 10.82 6.55
C SER A 172 -15.63 10.83 6.02
N ILE A 173 -15.42 10.07 4.96
CA ILE A 173 -14.32 10.22 4.02
C ILE A 173 -14.93 10.62 2.68
N ILE A 174 -14.46 11.72 2.11
CA ILE A 174 -14.99 12.29 0.87
C ILE A 174 -13.85 12.34 -0.14
N VAL A 175 -13.97 11.56 -1.22
CA VAL A 175 -13.09 11.66 -2.38
C VAL A 175 -13.62 12.76 -3.28
N ARG A 176 -12.87 13.85 -3.42
CA ARG A 176 -13.28 15.03 -4.22
C ARG A 176 -12.09 15.77 -4.79
N ARG A 177 -12.36 16.75 -5.65
CA ARG A 177 -11.35 17.75 -6.04
C ARG A 177 -10.99 18.70 -4.90
N GLY A 178 -9.76 19.18 -4.92
CA GLY A 178 -9.32 20.27 -4.05
C GLY A 178 -10.12 21.55 -4.32
N LYS A 179 -10.21 22.43 -3.32
CA LYS A 179 -10.74 23.79 -3.49
C LYS A 179 -9.60 24.72 -3.92
N GLU A 180 -9.92 25.82 -4.60
CA GLU A 180 -8.92 26.82 -4.98
C GLU A 180 -8.22 27.41 -3.74
N GLY A 181 -6.89 27.33 -3.71
CA GLY A 181 -6.10 27.79 -2.56
C GLY A 181 -6.32 27.00 -1.27
N GLU A 182 -6.86 25.77 -1.33
CA GLU A 182 -7.09 24.94 -0.15
C GLU A 182 -5.77 24.67 0.57
N SER A 183 -5.71 24.98 1.87
CA SER A 183 -4.49 24.78 2.66
C SER A 183 -4.27 23.31 2.96
N PHE A 184 -3.05 22.83 2.73
CA PHE A 184 -2.68 21.45 2.99
C PHE A 184 -1.26 21.36 3.56
N THR A 185 -1.11 20.71 4.71
CA THR A 185 0.21 20.43 5.28
C THR A 185 0.49 18.94 5.13
N ALA A 186 1.49 18.61 4.32
CA ALA A 186 1.92 17.23 4.10
C ALA A 186 2.58 16.64 5.35
N ILE A 187 2.62 15.31 5.46
CA ILE A 187 3.31 14.61 6.55
C ILE A 187 4.82 14.93 6.61
N ASP A 188 5.44 15.31 5.50
CA ASP A 188 6.85 15.75 5.47
C ASP A 188 7.08 17.18 5.99
N GLY A 189 6.00 17.88 6.37
CA GLY A 189 6.03 19.26 6.86
C GLY A 189 5.88 20.33 5.78
N SER A 190 5.74 19.95 4.50
CA SER A 190 5.54 20.91 3.41
C SER A 190 4.15 21.52 3.45
N ASP A 191 4.08 22.85 3.48
CA ASP A 191 2.84 23.60 3.33
C ASP A 191 2.55 23.90 1.86
N LEU A 192 1.37 23.46 1.40
CA LEU A 192 0.91 23.56 0.02
C LEU A 192 -0.42 24.30 -0.05
N LYS A 193 -0.66 24.89 -1.22
CA LYS A 193 -1.97 25.39 -1.64
C LYS A 193 -2.46 24.51 -2.78
N LEU A 194 -3.49 23.73 -2.51
CA LEU A 194 -4.10 22.85 -3.49
C LEU A 194 -5.10 23.64 -4.35
N ASP A 195 -5.38 23.10 -5.54
CA ASP A 195 -6.36 23.64 -6.48
C ASP A 195 -7.31 22.53 -6.96
N GLN A 196 -8.26 22.88 -7.82
CA GLN A 196 -9.29 21.98 -8.36
C GLN A 196 -8.79 20.83 -9.23
N ASP A 197 -7.53 20.88 -9.68
CA ASP A 197 -6.89 19.78 -10.40
C ASP A 197 -6.34 18.69 -9.47
N ALA A 198 -6.19 18.97 -8.17
CA ALA A 198 -5.82 17.98 -7.17
C ALA A 198 -7.02 17.08 -6.84
N LEU A 199 -6.78 15.76 -6.77
CA LEU A 199 -7.69 14.83 -6.12
C LEU A 199 -7.28 14.72 -4.64
N VAL A 200 -8.22 14.93 -3.74
CA VAL A 200 -7.99 14.86 -2.30
C VAL A 200 -8.93 13.86 -1.65
N ILE A 201 -8.46 13.32 -0.53
CA ILE A 201 -9.30 12.66 0.46
C ILE A 201 -9.56 13.71 1.55
N ALA A 202 -10.83 13.95 1.85
CA ALA A 202 -11.26 14.93 2.84
C ALA A 202 -12.13 14.28 3.92
N ASP A 203 -12.16 14.89 5.09
CA ASP A 203 -13.25 14.67 6.06
C ASP A 203 -14.39 15.68 5.79
N ASP A 204 -15.32 15.86 6.74
CA ASP A 204 -16.46 16.77 6.56
C ASP A 204 -16.04 18.25 6.37
N ASN A 205 -14.81 18.62 6.71
CA ASN A 205 -14.36 20.01 6.72
C ASN A 205 -13.11 20.27 5.87
N LYS A 206 -12.09 19.42 5.96
CA LYS A 206 -10.73 19.67 5.45
C LYS A 206 -10.17 18.50 4.64
N ALA A 207 -9.20 18.79 3.78
CA ALA A 207 -8.38 17.77 3.15
C ALA A 207 -7.46 17.09 4.18
N ILE A 208 -7.42 15.76 4.15
CA ILE A 208 -6.62 14.90 5.03
C ILE A 208 -5.59 14.07 4.25
N ALA A 209 -5.71 13.96 2.93
CA ALA A 209 -4.65 13.45 2.06
C ALA A 209 -4.75 14.02 0.65
N LEU A 210 -3.60 14.11 -0.01
CA LEU A 210 -3.51 14.25 -1.46
C LEU A 210 -3.55 12.83 -2.05
N ALA A 211 -4.66 12.50 -2.71
CA ALA A 211 -5.04 11.13 -3.04
C ALA A 211 -3.95 10.42 -3.87
N GLY A 212 -3.46 9.29 -3.34
CA GLY A 212 -2.41 8.48 -3.96
C GLY A 212 -1.01 9.11 -3.96
N ILE A 213 -0.81 10.26 -3.34
CA ILE A 213 0.48 10.98 -3.34
C ILE A 213 1.05 11.07 -1.93
N MET A 214 0.33 11.71 -1.01
CA MET A 214 0.84 12.01 0.34
C MET A 214 -0.30 12.23 1.34
N GLY A 215 -0.17 11.71 2.55
CA GLY A 215 -1.09 12.03 3.66
C GLY A 215 -0.84 13.43 4.23
N SER A 216 -1.82 13.95 4.96
CA SER A 216 -1.66 15.19 5.72
C SER A 216 -1.19 14.91 7.15
N ALA A 217 -0.47 15.87 7.73
CA ALA A 217 -0.09 15.84 9.14
C ALA A 217 -1.31 15.89 10.09
N ASN A 218 -2.45 16.43 9.63
CA ASN A 218 -3.65 16.61 10.47
C ASN A 218 -4.43 15.32 10.78
N SER A 219 -4.08 14.20 10.13
CA SER A 219 -4.72 12.90 10.29
C SER A 219 -3.71 11.77 10.48
N GLN A 220 -2.46 12.12 10.80
CA GLN A 220 -1.35 11.17 10.90
C GLN A 220 -1.49 10.28 12.15
N VAL A 221 -1.16 8.99 11.99
CA VAL A 221 -1.03 8.06 13.12
C VAL A 221 0.15 8.44 14.01
N THR A 222 -0.10 8.51 15.32
CA THR A 222 0.89 8.80 16.36
C THR A 222 0.87 7.72 17.44
N ALA A 223 1.72 7.83 18.46
CA ALA A 223 1.70 6.90 19.60
C ALA A 223 0.40 6.96 20.42
N SER A 224 -0.35 8.06 20.34
CA SER A 224 -1.64 8.23 21.04
C SER A 224 -2.83 7.70 20.26
N THR A 225 -2.69 7.39 18.97
CA THR A 225 -3.78 6.85 18.15
C THR A 225 -4.37 5.58 18.76
N ARG A 226 -5.70 5.47 18.77
CA ARG A 226 -6.43 4.29 19.26
C ARG A 226 -7.38 3.73 18.23
N HIS A 227 -7.95 4.58 17.39
CA HIS A 227 -8.88 4.17 16.35
C HIS A 227 -8.34 4.62 15.00
N ILE A 228 -8.39 3.73 14.00
CA ILE A 228 -7.88 4.04 12.66
C ILE A 228 -8.90 3.71 11.58
N ILE A 229 -8.79 4.43 10.47
CA ILE A 229 -9.37 4.05 9.19
C ILE A 229 -8.23 3.55 8.30
N LEU A 230 -8.32 2.30 7.85
CA LEU A 230 -7.40 1.70 6.91
C LEU A 230 -7.97 1.86 5.49
N GLU A 231 -7.38 2.78 4.72
CA GLU A 231 -7.68 3.04 3.31
C GLU A 231 -6.92 2.07 2.40
N SER A 232 -7.63 1.58 1.38
CA SER A 232 -7.04 0.98 0.18
C SER A 232 -7.84 1.44 -1.04
N ALA A 233 -7.19 2.02 -2.04
CA ALA A 233 -7.88 2.64 -3.17
C ALA A 233 -7.15 2.42 -4.50
N SER A 234 -7.84 2.71 -5.61
CA SER A 234 -7.30 2.74 -6.96
C SER A 234 -7.60 4.10 -7.60
N PHE A 235 -6.58 4.96 -7.64
CA PHE A 235 -6.67 6.28 -8.25
C PHE A 235 -6.20 6.27 -9.71
N ASN A 236 -6.73 7.19 -10.51
CA ASN A 236 -6.35 7.38 -11.90
C ASN A 236 -4.86 7.79 -12.01
N SER A 237 -4.09 7.05 -12.79
CA SER A 237 -2.64 7.27 -12.91
C SER A 237 -2.27 8.66 -13.43
N VAL A 238 -3.09 9.26 -14.28
CA VAL A 238 -2.84 10.59 -14.86
C VAL A 238 -3.03 11.68 -13.81
N VAL A 239 -4.07 11.59 -12.97
CA VAL A 239 -4.31 12.60 -11.93
C VAL A 239 -3.22 12.54 -10.86
N VAL A 240 -2.81 11.34 -10.45
CA VAL A 240 -1.71 11.14 -9.50
C VAL A 240 -0.40 11.69 -10.07
N ARG A 241 -0.05 11.35 -11.32
CA ARG A 241 1.19 11.85 -11.96
C ARG A 241 1.22 13.37 -12.05
N LYS A 242 0.11 13.99 -12.48
CA LYS A 242 0.01 15.46 -12.60
C LYS A 242 0.11 16.13 -11.24
N GLY A 243 -0.60 15.61 -10.23
CA GLY A 243 -0.55 16.12 -8.87
C GLY A 243 0.84 16.00 -8.25
N SER A 244 1.45 14.81 -8.33
CA SER A 244 2.80 14.55 -7.81
C SER A 244 3.82 15.54 -8.39
N LYS A 245 3.79 15.74 -9.71
CA LYS A 245 4.67 16.70 -10.38
C LYS A 245 4.37 18.16 -10.00
N LYS A 246 3.10 18.56 -9.96
CA LYS A 246 2.69 19.95 -9.68
C LYS A 246 3.10 20.38 -8.27
N TYR A 247 2.88 19.51 -7.29
CA TYR A 247 3.14 19.80 -5.88
C TYR A 247 4.55 19.42 -5.43
N GLY A 248 5.39 18.88 -6.32
CA GLY A 248 6.76 18.47 -6.00
C GLY A 248 6.85 17.32 -5.00
N LEU A 249 5.75 16.56 -4.81
CA LEU A 249 5.65 15.45 -3.88
C LEU A 249 5.71 14.14 -4.64
N ARG A 250 6.73 13.32 -4.40
CA ARG A 250 6.84 11.98 -5.00
C ARG A 250 7.12 10.96 -3.91
N SER A 251 6.36 9.87 -3.92
CA SER A 251 6.44 8.82 -2.89
C SER A 251 6.44 7.44 -3.52
N ASP A 252 6.81 6.42 -2.74
CA ASP A 252 6.67 5.02 -3.15
C ASP A 252 5.25 4.67 -3.59
N SER A 253 4.24 5.27 -2.92
CA SER A 253 2.84 5.13 -3.26
C SER A 253 2.51 5.76 -4.63
N SER A 254 2.95 7.00 -4.86
CA SER A 254 2.62 7.72 -6.10
C SER A 254 3.18 7.00 -7.32
N ILE A 255 4.41 6.48 -7.25
CA ILE A 255 5.05 5.74 -8.35
C ILE A 255 4.23 4.51 -8.78
N ARG A 256 3.60 3.81 -7.84
CA ARG A 256 2.75 2.64 -8.12
C ARG A 256 1.42 3.05 -8.75
N PHE A 257 0.75 4.05 -8.20
CA PHE A 257 -0.47 4.58 -8.81
C PHE A 257 -0.24 5.14 -10.21
N GLU A 258 0.88 5.82 -10.46
CA GLU A 258 1.27 6.31 -11.79
C GLU A 258 1.42 5.20 -12.83
N ARG A 259 1.76 3.98 -12.39
CA ARG A 259 1.91 2.79 -13.25
C ARG A 259 0.72 1.84 -13.21
N GLY A 260 -0.33 2.22 -12.47
CA GLY A 260 -1.52 1.40 -12.26
C GLY A 260 -1.33 0.36 -11.15
N VAL A 261 -2.37 0.18 -10.34
CA VAL A 261 -2.45 -0.85 -9.29
C VAL A 261 -3.52 -1.87 -9.66
N ASP A 262 -3.41 -3.08 -9.11
CA ASP A 262 -4.39 -4.14 -9.31
C ASP A 262 -5.68 -3.85 -8.54
N MET A 263 -6.82 -3.76 -9.26
CA MET A 263 -8.13 -3.52 -8.63
C MET A 263 -8.56 -4.64 -7.68
N HIS A 264 -8.12 -5.88 -7.90
CA HIS A 264 -8.38 -6.97 -6.97
C HIS A 264 -7.50 -6.85 -5.72
N GLY A 265 -6.26 -6.39 -5.90
CA GLY A 265 -5.31 -6.10 -4.84
C GLY A 265 -5.82 -5.11 -3.78
N VAL A 266 -6.77 -4.24 -4.12
CA VAL A 266 -7.38 -3.28 -3.18
C VAL A 266 -7.94 -3.98 -1.93
N ILE A 267 -8.65 -5.10 -2.08
CA ILE A 267 -9.30 -5.79 -0.96
C ILE A 267 -8.36 -6.78 -0.27
N SER A 268 -7.58 -7.53 -1.05
CA SER A 268 -6.66 -8.54 -0.51
C SER A 268 -5.51 -7.91 0.28
N ALA A 269 -4.93 -6.81 -0.21
CA ALA A 269 -3.88 -6.07 0.50
C ALA A 269 -4.43 -5.41 1.77
N GLN A 270 -5.64 -4.84 1.71
CA GLN A 270 -6.29 -4.28 2.90
C GLN A 270 -6.56 -5.35 3.96
N ALA A 271 -6.98 -6.56 3.55
CA ALA A 271 -7.17 -7.68 4.46
C ALA A 271 -5.87 -8.11 5.13
N ARG A 272 -4.80 -8.27 4.34
CA ARG A 272 -3.45 -8.55 4.84
C ARG A 272 -2.99 -7.53 5.87
N ALA A 273 -3.14 -6.24 5.58
CA ALA A 273 -2.76 -5.18 6.51
C ALA A 273 -3.62 -5.17 7.77
N ALA A 274 -4.94 -5.35 7.66
CA ALA A 274 -5.84 -5.38 8.81
C ALA A 274 -5.50 -6.54 9.77
N LEU A 275 -5.23 -7.74 9.24
CA LEU A 275 -4.83 -8.90 10.02
C LEU A 275 -3.48 -8.69 10.71
N LEU A 276 -2.50 -8.10 10.02
CA LEU A 276 -1.21 -7.74 10.62
C LEU A 276 -1.37 -6.69 11.71
N ILE A 277 -2.21 -5.66 11.52
CA ILE A 277 -2.47 -4.62 12.52
C ILE A 277 -3.09 -5.27 13.76
N LYS A 278 -4.14 -6.08 13.59
CA LYS A 278 -4.75 -6.85 14.68
C LYS A 278 -3.71 -7.67 15.44
N LYS A 279 -2.82 -8.35 14.73
CA LYS A 279 -1.81 -9.22 15.32
C LYS A 279 -0.70 -8.47 16.06
N LEU A 280 -0.22 -7.34 15.50
CA LEU A 280 1.01 -6.68 15.95
C LEU A 280 0.79 -5.39 16.73
N ALA A 281 -0.33 -4.71 16.50
CA ALA A 281 -0.76 -3.52 17.24
C ALA A 281 -1.96 -3.81 18.15
N GLY A 282 -2.50 -5.04 18.10
CA GLY A 282 -3.75 -5.35 18.78
C GLY A 282 -4.95 -4.69 18.11
N GLY A 283 -6.00 -4.48 18.89
CA GLY A 283 -7.23 -3.87 18.42
C GLY A 283 -8.22 -4.87 17.81
N THR A 284 -9.39 -4.33 17.46
CA THR A 284 -10.53 -5.09 16.95
C THR A 284 -10.97 -4.52 15.61
N ILE A 285 -10.99 -5.36 14.58
CA ILE A 285 -11.46 -5.00 13.25
C ILE A 285 -13.00 -4.92 13.32
N CYS A 286 -13.60 -3.78 12.99
CA CYS A 286 -15.06 -3.66 12.95
C CYS A 286 -15.65 -4.59 11.88
N LYS A 287 -16.84 -5.15 12.12
CA LYS A 287 -17.51 -6.08 11.19
C LYS A 287 -17.88 -5.36 9.89
N GLY A 288 -17.33 -5.86 8.79
CA GLY A 288 -17.55 -5.36 7.44
C GLY A 288 -16.59 -4.25 7.03
N ARG A 289 -16.69 -3.86 5.77
CA ARG A 289 -15.91 -2.77 5.16
C ARG A 289 -16.81 -1.93 4.26
N VAL A 290 -16.44 -0.68 4.04
CA VAL A 290 -17.01 0.10 2.94
C VAL A 290 -16.16 -0.19 1.70
N ASP A 291 -16.78 -0.60 0.60
CA ASP A 291 -16.11 -0.84 -0.69
C ASP A 291 -16.94 -0.22 -1.81
N LEU A 292 -16.49 0.93 -2.31
CA LEU A 292 -17.10 1.64 -3.42
C LEU A 292 -16.39 1.23 -4.70
N TYR A 293 -17.04 0.38 -5.51
CA TYR A 293 -16.57 -0.02 -6.83
C TYR A 293 -17.72 0.09 -7.87
N PRO A 294 -18.07 1.31 -8.31
CA PRO A 294 -19.31 1.54 -9.07
C PRO A 294 -19.31 0.94 -10.48
N SER A 295 -18.13 0.64 -11.05
CA SER A 295 -18.01 0.04 -12.39
C SER A 295 -16.97 -1.08 -12.40
N PRO A 296 -17.32 -2.27 -11.88
CA PRO A 296 -16.41 -3.41 -11.86
C PRO A 296 -15.93 -3.81 -13.26
N GLN A 297 -14.62 -3.85 -13.44
CA GLN A 297 -14.00 -4.25 -14.70
C GLN A 297 -14.00 -5.79 -14.83
N PRO A 298 -14.52 -6.36 -15.92
CA PRO A 298 -14.48 -7.81 -16.13
C PRO A 298 -13.09 -8.29 -16.48
N ILE A 299 -12.80 -9.56 -16.18
CA ILE A 299 -11.58 -10.24 -16.64
C ILE A 299 -11.53 -10.18 -18.16
N ARG A 300 -10.42 -9.64 -18.70
CA ARG A 300 -10.19 -9.56 -20.14
C ARG A 300 -9.82 -10.94 -20.68
N ASN A 301 -10.69 -11.49 -21.51
CA ASN A 301 -10.37 -12.70 -22.28
C ASN A 301 -9.62 -12.30 -23.55
N VAL A 302 -8.41 -12.82 -23.72
CA VAL A 302 -7.59 -12.61 -24.91
C VAL A 302 -7.55 -13.92 -25.70
N SER A 303 -8.04 -13.90 -26.94
CA SER A 303 -7.91 -15.04 -27.85
C SER A 303 -6.57 -14.96 -28.59
N LEU A 304 -5.79 -16.03 -28.49
CA LEU A 304 -4.56 -16.20 -29.25
C LEU A 304 -4.80 -17.23 -30.36
N ARG A 305 -4.02 -17.13 -31.45
CA ARG A 305 -4.10 -18.03 -32.61
C ARG A 305 -3.49 -19.39 -32.32
#